data_AF-A0A1V9ACX5-F1
#
_entry.id   AF-A0A1V9ACX5-F1
#
_cell.length_a   1.000
_cell.length_b   1.000
_cell.length_c   1.000
_cell.angle_alpha   90.00
_cell.angle_beta   90.00
_cell.angle_gamma   90.00
#
_symmetry.space_group_name_H-M   'P 1'
#
loop_
_entity.id
_entity.type
_entity.pdbx_description
1 polymer ?
#
loop_
_entity_poly.entity_id
_entity_poly.type
_entity_poly.pdbx_seq_one_letter_code
_entity_poly.pdbx_strand_id
1 'polypeptide(L)'
;MTEPEPEGVTPAREPDRIALSGDDPAARRKRTISGLIAVVLLAAAFGGLAGLLGGQVAGLVVAAVVAVPLLVLVLSTARRRLWLEGTEVVVRTWGTRRVDLVTASRVDLLLTDVRGARTVSLLVGAERGPAVKIDLAVYAGTGGRELGILALRRLADAVVNNLNSGGVVFSELLVAQLRAEARGDAAARPLYRLASAAPSAKLAQRFSMEAVSRFVATLDG
;
A
#
# COMPACT_ATOMS: atom_id res chain seq x y z
N MET A 1 -3.82 24.83 -54.66
CA MET A 1 -2.61 24.48 -53.90
C MET A 1 -2.96 24.76 -52.46
N THR A 2 -3.60 23.77 -51.83
CA THR A 2 -4.25 23.90 -50.52
C THR A 2 -3.31 23.28 -49.50
N GLU A 3 -2.81 24.10 -48.58
CA GLU A 3 -2.00 23.65 -47.46
C GLU A 3 -2.83 22.70 -46.59
N PRO A 4 -2.29 21.54 -46.16
CA PRO A 4 -2.95 20.71 -45.17
C PRO A 4 -2.84 21.37 -43.80
N GLU A 5 -3.99 21.62 -43.18
CA GLU A 5 -4.14 22.01 -41.77
C GLU A 5 -3.36 21.04 -40.86
N PRO A 6 -2.54 21.52 -39.91
CA PRO A 6 -1.87 20.64 -38.97
C PRO A 6 -2.90 20.01 -38.04
N GLU A 7 -3.10 18.70 -38.20
CA GLU A 7 -3.93 17.87 -37.33
C GLU A 7 -3.59 18.16 -35.86
N GLY A 8 -4.60 18.65 -35.14
CA GLY A 8 -4.50 18.92 -33.72
C GLY A 8 -3.97 17.69 -32.99
N VAL A 9 -2.83 17.87 -32.32
CA VAL A 9 -2.30 16.92 -31.35
C VAL A 9 -3.43 16.66 -30.34
N THR A 10 -4.11 15.54 -30.50
CA THR A 10 -5.08 15.07 -29.52
C THR A 10 -4.31 14.96 -28.21
N PRO A 11 -4.65 15.73 -27.14
CA PRO A 11 -3.96 15.58 -25.88
C PRO A 11 -4.13 14.12 -25.47
N ALA A 12 -3.01 13.39 -25.39
CA ALA A 12 -3.00 12.00 -24.97
C ALA A 12 -3.85 11.92 -23.71
N ARG A 13 -4.98 11.18 -23.77
CA ARG A 13 -5.89 10.97 -22.64
C ARG A 13 -5.02 10.76 -21.42
N GLU A 14 -5.09 11.68 -20.46
CA GLU A 14 -4.39 11.53 -19.21
C GLU A 14 -4.85 10.17 -18.66
N PRO A 15 -3.95 9.17 -18.58
CA PRO A 15 -4.38 7.82 -18.30
C PRO A 15 -5.09 7.85 -16.94
N ASP A 16 -6.25 7.19 -16.86
CA ASP A 16 -7.15 7.20 -15.70
C ASP A 16 -6.38 6.66 -14.47
N ARG A 17 -5.65 7.55 -13.79
CA ARG A 17 -4.72 7.22 -12.71
C ARG A 17 -5.48 7.22 -11.41
N ILE A 18 -5.66 6.03 -10.87
CA ILE A 18 -6.44 5.83 -9.65
C ILE A 18 -5.48 5.61 -8.49
N ALA A 19 -5.49 6.52 -7.53
CA ALA A 19 -4.62 6.41 -6.37
C ALA A 19 -4.97 5.14 -5.57
N LEU A 20 -4.00 4.25 -5.41
CA LEU A 20 -4.14 3.02 -4.61
C LEU A 20 -3.72 3.26 -3.14
N SER A 21 -3.96 4.49 -2.66
CA SER A 21 -3.63 4.91 -1.30
C SER A 21 -4.93 5.25 -0.59
N GLY A 22 -5.39 4.38 0.31
CA GLY A 22 -6.52 4.69 1.19
C GLY A 22 -6.15 5.62 2.35
N ASP A 23 -5.02 6.33 2.29
CA ASP A 23 -4.60 7.27 3.34
C ASP A 23 -5.17 8.65 3.03
N ASP A 24 -5.87 9.22 4.01
CA ASP A 24 -6.19 10.64 4.03
C ASP A 24 -4.87 11.44 3.96
N PRO A 25 -4.72 12.42 3.03
CA PRO A 25 -3.55 13.29 2.97
C PRO A 25 -3.23 13.93 4.33
N ALA A 26 -4.22 14.22 5.17
CA ALA A 26 -4.03 14.75 6.52
C ALA A 26 -3.37 13.74 7.47
N ALA A 27 -3.81 12.48 7.45
CA ALA A 27 -3.22 11.41 8.25
C ALA A 27 -1.78 11.10 7.83
N ARG A 28 -1.51 11.12 6.53
CA ARG A 28 -0.17 10.97 5.97
C ARG A 28 0.75 12.09 6.43
N ARG A 29 0.29 13.35 6.34
CA ARG A 29 1.04 14.52 6.83
C ARG A 29 1.32 14.42 8.33
N LYS A 30 0.32 14.04 9.14
CA LYS A 30 0.49 13.85 10.60
C LYS A 30 1.54 12.79 10.92
N ARG A 31 1.54 11.65 10.21
CA ARG A 31 2.56 10.60 10.38
C ARG A 31 3.95 11.07 9.99
N THR A 32 4.08 11.80 8.89
CA THR A 32 5.36 12.39 8.48
C THR A 32 5.88 13.36 9.53
N ILE A 33 5.03 14.27 10.03
CA ILE A 33 5.41 15.23 11.08
C ILE A 33 5.81 14.52 12.36
N SER A 34 5.03 13.53 12.83
CA SER A 34 5.39 12.76 14.02
C SER A 34 6.72 12.01 13.85
N GLY A 35 6.97 11.49 12.64
CA GLY A 35 8.24 10.86 12.30
C GLY A 35 9.40 11.85 12.40
N LEU A 36 9.27 13.03 11.78
CA LEU A 36 10.30 14.07 11.83
C LEU A 36 10.60 14.53 13.26
N ILE A 37 9.57 14.72 14.09
CA ILE A 37 9.74 15.07 15.51
C ILE A 37 10.54 13.97 16.23
N ALA A 38 10.19 12.70 16.02
CA ALA A 38 10.91 11.58 16.63
C ALA A 38 12.38 11.55 16.20
N VAL A 39 12.69 11.83 14.92
CA VAL A 39 14.08 11.91 14.45
C VAL A 39 14.85 13.03 15.15
N VAL A 40 14.26 14.22 15.25
CA VAL A 40 14.90 15.37 15.92
C VAL A 40 15.19 15.06 17.38
N LEU A 41 14.21 14.50 18.11
CA LEU A 41 14.39 14.15 19.52
C LEU A 41 15.49 13.11 19.72
N LEU A 42 15.53 12.08 18.87
CA LEU A 42 16.53 11.02 18.97
C LEU A 42 17.94 11.55 18.64
N ALA A 43 18.06 12.31 17.55
CA ALA A 43 19.32 12.92 17.16
C ALA A 43 19.84 13.92 18.21
N ALA A 44 18.96 14.72 18.80
CA ALA A 44 19.31 15.63 19.89
C ALA A 44 19.75 14.88 21.15
N ALA A 45 19.10 13.77 21.50
CA ALA A 45 19.48 12.97 22.66
C ALA A 45 20.88 12.35 22.50
N PHE A 46 21.14 11.66 21.39
CA PHE A 46 22.45 11.04 21.14
C PHE A 46 23.54 12.09 20.88
N GLY A 47 23.24 13.13 20.11
CA GLY A 47 24.16 14.22 19.83
C GLY A 47 24.50 15.05 21.06
N GLY A 48 23.52 15.33 21.93
CA GLY A 48 23.74 16.02 23.19
C GLY A 48 24.64 15.23 24.14
N LEU A 49 24.40 13.93 24.27
CA LEU A 49 25.24 13.05 25.09
C LEU A 49 26.68 12.99 24.56
N ALA A 50 26.86 12.82 23.26
CA ALA A 50 28.19 12.83 22.64
C ALA A 50 28.87 14.20 22.71
N GLY A 51 28.09 15.29 22.62
CA GLY A 51 28.59 16.66 22.72
C GLY A 51 29.11 17.00 24.10
N LEU A 52 28.48 16.46 25.14
CA LEU A 52 28.93 16.63 26.52
C LEU A 52 30.25 15.90 26.79
N LEU A 53 30.47 14.75 26.16
CA LEU A 53 31.66 13.90 26.37
C LEU A 53 32.83 14.27 25.46
N GLY A 54 32.57 14.60 24.20
CA GLY A 54 33.58 14.80 23.15
C GLY A 54 33.62 16.22 22.57
N GLY A 55 32.91 17.16 23.18
CA GLY A 55 32.79 18.53 22.70
C GLY A 55 31.79 18.70 21.55
N GLN A 56 31.55 19.96 21.17
CA GLN A 56 30.49 20.34 20.22
C GLN A 56 30.57 19.61 18.88
N VAL A 57 31.77 19.43 18.33
CA VAL A 57 31.97 18.77 17.03
C VAL A 57 31.56 17.29 17.10
N ALA A 58 31.97 16.56 18.14
CA ALA A 58 31.60 15.16 18.32
C ALA A 58 30.07 15.00 18.45
N GLY A 59 29.41 15.90 19.19
CA GLY A 59 27.96 15.90 19.32
C GLY A 59 27.23 16.11 17.98
N LEU A 60 27.69 17.06 17.16
CA LEU A 60 27.10 17.31 15.83
C LEU A 60 27.28 16.13 14.89
N VAL A 61 28.45 15.49 14.88
CA VAL A 61 28.71 14.31 14.04
C VAL A 61 27.77 13.16 14.43
N VAL A 62 27.64 12.86 15.72
CA VAL A 62 26.75 11.79 16.19
C VAL A 62 25.28 12.11 15.87
N ALA A 63 24.84 13.35 16.10
CA ALA A 63 23.49 13.78 15.74
C ALA A 63 23.21 13.56 14.25
N ALA A 64 24.15 13.93 13.37
CA ALA A 64 24.01 13.77 11.93
C ALA A 64 23.95 12.28 11.52
N VAL A 65 24.84 11.44 12.07
CA VAL A 65 24.89 10.00 11.77
C VAL A 65 23.59 9.29 12.15
N VAL A 66 22.92 9.72 13.23
CA VAL A 66 21.61 9.18 13.64
C VAL A 66 20.47 9.80 12.83
N ALA A 67 20.47 11.12 12.64
CA ALA A 67 19.38 11.84 12.00
C ALA A 67 19.23 11.49 10.52
N VAL A 68 20.33 11.45 9.78
CA VAL A 68 20.33 11.29 8.32
C VAL A 68 19.60 10.01 7.85
N PRO A 69 19.94 8.79 8.32
CA PRO A 69 19.27 7.58 7.85
C PRO A 69 17.78 7.57 8.21
N LEU A 70 17.41 8.10 9.38
CA LEU A 70 16.01 8.19 9.82
C LEU A 70 15.21 9.22 9.00
N LEU A 71 15.81 10.37 8.69
CA LEU A 71 15.23 11.36 7.79
C LEU A 71 14.98 10.77 6.41
N VAL A 72 15.96 10.04 5.85
CA VAL A 72 15.82 9.36 4.57
C VAL A 72 14.65 8.37 4.60
N LEU A 73 14.48 7.60 5.68
CA LEU A 73 13.38 6.66 5.83
C LEU A 73 12.01 7.37 5.87
N VAL A 74 11.88 8.41 6.71
CA VAL A 74 10.64 9.19 6.84
C VAL A 74 10.28 9.87 5.52
N LEU A 75 11.27 10.46 4.82
CA LEU A 75 11.05 11.12 3.53
C LEU A 75 10.75 10.11 2.42
N SER A 76 11.37 8.93 2.42
CA SER A 76 11.10 7.87 1.45
C SER A 76 9.65 7.40 1.52
N THR A 77 9.16 7.12 2.73
CA THR A 77 7.75 6.76 2.95
C THR A 77 6.79 7.91 2.63
N ALA A 78 7.16 9.14 2.97
CA ALA A 78 6.38 10.35 2.65
C ALA A 78 6.43 10.76 1.16
N ARG A 79 7.37 10.23 0.37
CA ARG A 79 7.40 10.42 -1.10
C ARG A 79 6.76 9.27 -1.86
N ARG A 80 6.63 8.08 -1.26
CA ARG A 80 5.98 6.92 -1.87
C ARG A 80 4.56 7.25 -2.31
N ARG A 81 4.31 7.20 -3.63
CA ARG A 81 2.99 7.28 -4.26
C ARG A 81 2.73 5.98 -5.00
N LEU A 82 1.49 5.51 -4.93
CA LEU A 82 1.02 4.28 -5.56
C LEU A 82 -0.27 4.58 -6.31
N TRP A 83 -0.32 4.25 -7.60
CA TRP A 83 -1.53 4.38 -8.40
C TRP A 83 -1.66 3.23 -9.39
N LEU A 84 -2.89 2.99 -9.81
CA LEU A 84 -3.25 2.09 -10.88
C LEU A 84 -3.35 2.90 -12.17
N GLU A 85 -2.76 2.40 -13.24
CA GLU A 85 -2.79 2.97 -14.59
C GLU A 85 -3.21 1.87 -15.55
N GLY A 86 -4.51 1.78 -15.85
CA GLY A 86 -5.08 0.64 -16.57
C GLY A 86 -4.94 -0.66 -15.77
N THR A 87 -4.13 -1.60 -16.24
CA THR A 87 -3.79 -2.85 -15.53
C THR A 87 -2.44 -2.79 -14.82
N GLU A 88 -1.67 -1.71 -14.97
CA GLU A 88 -0.37 -1.57 -14.33
C GLU A 88 -0.47 -0.86 -12.98
N VAL A 89 0.18 -1.44 -11.97
CA VAL A 89 0.42 -0.76 -10.70
C VAL A 89 1.76 -0.04 -10.77
N VAL A 90 1.70 1.28 -10.62
CA VAL A 90 2.86 2.15 -10.66
C VAL A 90 3.21 2.61 -9.25
N VAL A 91 4.44 2.34 -8.84
CA VAL A 91 5.04 2.81 -7.59
C VAL A 91 6.05 3.89 -7.92
N ARG A 92 5.88 5.08 -7.34
CA ARG A 92 6.89 6.14 -7.40
C ARG A 92 7.41 6.42 -6.01
N THR A 93 8.70 6.17 -5.80
CA THR A 93 9.44 6.60 -4.61
C THR A 93 10.53 7.58 -5.03
N TRP A 94 11.75 7.09 -5.23
CA TRP A 94 12.87 7.82 -5.80
C TRP A 94 13.04 7.51 -7.29
N GLY A 95 12.61 6.32 -7.72
CA GLY A 95 12.37 5.96 -9.11
C GLY A 95 10.92 5.58 -9.32
N THR A 96 10.58 5.25 -10.56
CA THR A 96 9.27 4.72 -10.95
C THR A 96 9.42 3.24 -11.23
N ARG A 97 8.57 2.41 -10.63
CA ARG A 97 8.46 0.97 -10.91
C ARG A 97 7.05 0.69 -11.37
N ARG A 98 6.90 -0.17 -12.37
CA ARG A 98 5.61 -0.60 -12.90
C ARG A 98 5.51 -2.11 -12.79
N VAL A 99 4.36 -2.61 -12.40
CA VAL A 99 4.04 -4.04 -12.36
C VAL A 99 2.69 -4.22 -13.03
N ASP A 100 2.67 -4.97 -14.14
CA ASP A 100 1.42 -5.33 -14.78
C ASP A 100 0.70 -6.42 -13.98
N LEU A 101 -0.55 -6.13 -13.60
CA LEU A 101 -1.41 -7.04 -12.87
C LEU A 101 -1.85 -8.22 -13.74
N VAL A 102 -1.82 -8.12 -15.07
CA VAL A 102 -2.24 -9.22 -15.96
C VAL A 102 -1.17 -10.31 -16.02
N THR A 103 0.10 -9.92 -16.19
CA THR A 103 1.23 -10.85 -16.26
C THR A 103 1.85 -11.18 -14.89
N ALA A 104 1.32 -10.62 -13.81
CA ALA A 104 1.86 -10.86 -12.48
C ALA A 104 1.72 -12.33 -12.09
N SER A 105 2.84 -13.04 -12.03
CA SER A 105 2.86 -14.46 -11.66
C SER A 105 2.68 -14.69 -10.16
N ARG A 106 2.87 -13.66 -9.33
CA ARG A 106 2.70 -13.72 -7.89
C ARG A 106 1.65 -12.71 -7.45
N VAL A 107 0.53 -13.22 -6.97
CA VAL A 107 -0.55 -12.45 -6.36
C VAL A 107 -0.88 -13.15 -5.05
N ASP A 108 -0.59 -12.51 -3.92
CA ASP A 108 -0.86 -13.08 -2.59
C ASP A 108 -1.53 -12.07 -1.67
N LEU A 109 -2.29 -12.58 -0.71
CA LEU A 109 -2.78 -11.77 0.38
C LEU A 109 -1.74 -11.74 1.51
N LEU A 110 -1.42 -10.54 1.97
CA LEU A 110 -0.57 -10.31 3.13
C LEU A 110 -1.39 -9.66 4.22
N LEU A 111 -1.42 -10.28 5.39
CA LEU A 111 -1.95 -9.68 6.60
C LEU A 111 -0.80 -9.30 7.51
N THR A 112 -0.76 -8.04 7.93
CA THR A 112 0.28 -7.51 8.81
C THR A 112 -0.37 -6.96 10.07
N ASP A 113 0.10 -7.35 11.26
CA ASP A 113 -0.33 -6.75 12.53
C ASP A 113 0.81 -5.94 13.14
N VAL A 114 0.63 -4.62 13.25
CA VAL A 114 1.60 -3.71 13.87
C VAL A 114 0.90 -2.86 14.91
N ARG A 115 1.26 -3.04 16.18
CA ARG A 115 0.73 -2.27 17.32
C ARG A 115 -0.81 -2.30 17.38
N GLY A 116 -1.43 -3.44 17.04
CA GLY A 116 -2.88 -3.62 17.04
C GLY A 116 -3.58 -3.06 15.80
N ALA A 117 -2.85 -2.55 14.82
CA ALA A 117 -3.37 -2.20 13.50
C ALA A 117 -3.13 -3.35 12.52
N ARG A 118 -4.22 -4.01 12.13
CA ARG A 118 -4.25 -5.13 11.19
C ARG A 118 -4.47 -4.63 9.77
N THR A 119 -3.49 -4.84 8.92
CA THR A 119 -3.47 -4.38 7.54
C THR A 119 -3.60 -5.56 6.58
N VAL A 120 -4.67 -5.59 5.81
CA VAL A 120 -4.88 -6.52 4.70
C VAL A 120 -4.34 -5.88 3.43
N SER A 121 -3.37 -6.52 2.79
CA SER A 121 -2.70 -6.01 1.60
C SER A 121 -2.65 -7.08 0.51
N LEU A 122 -2.73 -6.64 -0.74
CA LEU A 122 -2.40 -7.44 -1.90
C LEU A 122 -0.92 -7.26 -2.23
N LEU A 123 -0.18 -8.35 -2.31
CA LEU A 123 1.22 -8.36 -2.74
C LEU A 123 1.27 -8.86 -4.18
N VAL A 124 1.69 -8.00 -5.11
CA VAL A 124 1.74 -8.33 -6.53
C VAL A 124 3.14 -8.18 -7.09
N GLY A 125 3.62 -9.15 -7.87
CA GLY A 125 4.92 -9.06 -8.53
C GLY A 125 5.19 -10.21 -9.49
N ALA A 126 6.39 -10.19 -10.08
CA ALA A 126 6.92 -11.31 -10.85
C ALA A 126 7.52 -12.40 -9.94
N GLU A 127 7.78 -13.60 -10.48
CA GLU A 127 8.38 -14.71 -9.73
C GLU A 127 9.77 -14.35 -9.19
N ARG A 128 10.56 -13.69 -10.04
CA ARG A 128 11.88 -13.15 -9.74
C ARG A 128 11.84 -11.65 -10.01
N GLY A 129 11.60 -10.87 -8.96
CA GLY A 129 11.55 -9.43 -9.08
C GLY A 129 10.98 -8.72 -7.86
N PRO A 130 11.01 -7.38 -7.86
CA PRO A 130 10.43 -6.59 -6.79
C PRO A 130 8.90 -6.74 -6.77
N ALA A 131 8.36 -7.10 -5.60
CA ALA A 131 6.92 -7.13 -5.37
C ALA A 131 6.42 -5.76 -4.87
N VAL A 132 5.17 -5.46 -5.20
CA VAL A 132 4.46 -4.25 -4.80
C VAL A 132 3.37 -4.62 -3.82
N LYS A 133 3.45 -4.04 -2.62
CA LYS A 133 2.41 -4.14 -1.60
C LYS A 133 1.38 -3.02 -1.79
N ILE A 134 0.13 -3.42 -1.99
CA ILE A 134 -1.06 -2.58 -2.15
C ILE A 134 -1.92 -2.78 -0.91
N ASP A 135 -2.15 -1.74 -0.11
CA ASP A 135 -2.95 -1.87 1.11
C ASP A 135 -4.43 -1.75 0.77
N LEU A 136 -5.18 -2.84 0.98
CA LEU A 136 -6.62 -2.91 0.71
C LEU A 136 -7.42 -2.36 1.88
N ALA A 137 -7.02 -2.69 3.11
CA ALA A 137 -7.67 -2.22 4.33
C ALA A 137 -6.72 -2.21 5.52
N VAL A 138 -6.94 -1.30 6.46
CA VAL A 138 -6.29 -1.26 7.77
C VAL A 138 -7.35 -1.11 8.85
N TYR A 139 -7.44 -2.07 9.76
CA TYR A 139 -8.35 -2.07 10.89
C TYR A 139 -7.58 -1.92 12.20
N ALA A 140 -8.03 -1.04 13.09
CA ALA A 140 -7.43 -0.82 14.39
C ALA A 140 -8.52 -0.58 15.44
N GLY A 141 -8.59 -1.47 16.44
CA GLY A 141 -9.67 -1.45 17.44
C GLY A 141 -11.05 -1.60 16.79
N THR A 142 -11.95 -0.65 17.06
CA THR A 142 -13.32 -0.60 16.52
C THR A 142 -13.43 0.17 15.20
N GLY A 143 -12.33 0.71 14.69
CA GLY A 143 -12.28 1.49 13.45
C GLY A 143 -11.46 0.82 12.35
N GLY A 144 -11.62 1.31 11.13
CA GLY A 144 -10.81 0.90 10.00
C GLY A 144 -10.86 1.87 8.85
N ARG A 145 -9.86 1.77 7.97
CA ARG A 145 -9.81 2.43 6.67
C ARG A 145 -9.75 1.37 5.59
N GLU A 146 -10.57 1.51 4.58
CA GLU A 146 -10.58 0.63 3.41
C GLU A 146 -10.18 1.46 2.19
N LEU A 147 -9.65 0.80 1.18
CA LEU A 147 -9.41 1.40 -0.11
C LEU A 147 -10.77 1.82 -0.71
N GLY A 148 -10.83 2.98 -1.37
CA GLY A 148 -12.10 3.50 -1.90
C GLY A 148 -12.74 2.56 -2.93
N ILE A 149 -14.07 2.58 -3.01
CA ILE A 149 -14.90 1.73 -3.88
C ILE A 149 -14.39 1.68 -5.33
N LEU A 150 -14.07 2.84 -5.93
CA LEU A 150 -13.58 2.90 -7.31
C LEU A 150 -12.23 2.18 -7.49
N ALA A 151 -11.33 2.35 -6.53
CA ALA A 151 -10.01 1.71 -6.57
C ALA A 151 -10.12 0.19 -6.34
N LEU A 152 -10.99 -0.26 -5.42
CA LEU A 152 -11.27 -1.68 -5.22
C LEU A 152 -11.89 -2.31 -6.47
N ARG A 153 -12.86 -1.65 -7.10
CA ARG A 153 -13.50 -2.12 -8.34
C ARG A 153 -12.47 -2.28 -9.47
N ARG A 154 -11.65 -1.25 -9.67
CA ARG A 154 -10.64 -1.25 -10.73
C ARG A 154 -9.54 -2.28 -10.49
N LEU A 155 -9.17 -2.53 -9.23
CA LEU A 155 -8.30 -3.65 -8.88
C LEU A 155 -8.96 -4.99 -9.18
N ALA A 156 -10.24 -5.19 -8.84
CA ALA A 156 -10.96 -6.43 -9.15
C ALA A 156 -11.01 -6.70 -10.66
N ASP A 157 -11.32 -5.66 -11.44
CA ASP A 157 -11.34 -5.70 -12.91
C ASP A 157 -9.94 -5.95 -13.50
N ALA A 158 -8.88 -5.43 -12.89
CA ALA A 158 -7.53 -5.66 -13.39
C ALA A 158 -7.01 -7.08 -13.05
N VAL A 159 -7.33 -7.58 -11.85
CA VAL A 159 -6.84 -8.87 -11.35
C VAL A 159 -7.64 -10.05 -11.91
N VAL A 160 -8.92 -9.88 -12.28
CA VAL A 160 -9.70 -10.95 -12.95
C VAL A 160 -9.10 -11.34 -14.30
N ASN A 161 -8.42 -10.40 -14.96
CA ASN A 161 -7.75 -10.62 -16.23
C ASN A 161 -6.32 -11.19 -16.07
N ASN A 162 -5.89 -11.52 -14.85
CA ASN A 162 -4.57 -12.11 -14.61
C ASN A 162 -4.49 -13.52 -15.21
N LEU A 163 -3.36 -13.79 -15.87
CA LEU A 163 -3.12 -15.06 -16.58
C LEU A 163 -2.84 -16.25 -15.65
N ASN A 164 -2.61 -15.98 -14.36
CA ASN A 164 -2.41 -16.99 -13.33
C ASN A 164 -3.74 -17.26 -12.59
N SER A 165 -3.94 -18.51 -12.18
CA SER A 165 -5.16 -18.98 -11.51
C SER A 165 -5.50 -18.23 -10.21
N GLY A 166 -4.53 -17.51 -9.64
CA GLY A 166 -4.73 -16.62 -8.48
C GLY A 166 -5.75 -15.50 -8.71
N GLY A 167 -5.78 -14.92 -9.92
CA GLY A 167 -6.49 -13.66 -10.17
C GLY A 167 -8.00 -13.71 -9.93
N VAL A 168 -8.65 -14.80 -10.33
CA VAL A 168 -10.11 -14.93 -10.25
C VAL A 168 -10.60 -14.91 -8.80
N VAL A 169 -9.98 -15.69 -7.92
CA VAL A 169 -10.39 -15.75 -6.49
C VAL A 169 -10.14 -14.43 -5.77
N PHE A 170 -9.07 -13.71 -6.12
CA PHE A 170 -8.87 -12.36 -5.58
C PHE A 170 -9.94 -11.38 -6.08
N SER A 171 -10.33 -11.47 -7.36
CA SER A 171 -11.42 -10.65 -7.89
C SER A 171 -12.74 -10.96 -7.19
N GLU A 172 -13.08 -12.23 -6.97
CA GLU A 172 -14.27 -12.64 -6.22
C GLU A 172 -14.29 -12.06 -4.81
N LEU A 173 -13.16 -12.12 -4.09
CA LEU A 173 -13.03 -11.52 -2.76
C LEU A 173 -13.26 -10.00 -2.77
N LEU A 174 -12.69 -9.29 -3.75
CA LEU A 174 -12.86 -7.84 -3.89
C LEU A 174 -14.31 -7.48 -4.29
N VAL A 175 -14.94 -8.26 -5.16
CA VAL A 175 -16.35 -8.09 -5.54
C VAL A 175 -17.28 -8.38 -4.36
N ALA A 176 -17.01 -9.42 -3.57
CA ALA A 176 -17.76 -9.71 -2.35
C ALA A 176 -17.64 -8.58 -1.33
N GLN A 177 -16.44 -7.97 -1.20
CA GLN A 177 -16.24 -6.76 -0.40
C GLN A 177 -17.11 -5.59 -0.90
N LEU A 178 -17.08 -5.29 -2.19
CA LEU A 178 -17.88 -4.22 -2.79
C LEU A 178 -19.39 -4.43 -2.59
N ARG A 179 -19.86 -5.69 -2.72
CA ARG A 179 -21.26 -6.05 -2.45
C ARG A 179 -21.64 -5.91 -0.98
N ALA A 180 -20.74 -6.26 -0.05
CA ALA A 180 -20.97 -6.07 1.39
C ALA A 180 -20.99 -4.58 1.75
N GLU A 181 -20.09 -3.79 1.17
CA GLU A 181 -20.05 -2.34 1.35
C GLU A 181 -21.32 -1.66 0.83
N ALA A 182 -21.79 -2.05 -0.35
CA ALA A 182 -23.05 -1.54 -0.92
C ALA A 182 -24.29 -1.87 -0.06
N ARG A 183 -24.25 -2.96 0.72
CA ARG A 183 -25.30 -3.35 1.67
C ARG A 183 -25.21 -2.63 3.01
N GLY A 184 -24.12 -1.92 3.29
CA GLY A 184 -23.94 -1.17 4.55
C GLY A 184 -23.60 -2.02 5.77
N ASP A 185 -23.42 -3.35 5.63
CA ASP A 185 -23.08 -4.23 6.74
C ASP A 185 -21.56 -4.28 6.94
N ALA A 186 -21.06 -3.51 7.90
CA ALA A 186 -19.63 -3.44 8.21
C ALA A 186 -19.06 -4.77 8.77
N ALA A 187 -19.85 -5.56 9.49
CA ALA A 187 -19.40 -6.82 10.10
C ALA A 187 -19.39 -7.98 9.10
N ALA A 188 -20.21 -7.90 8.05
CA ALA A 188 -20.20 -8.87 6.96
C ALA A 188 -19.09 -8.64 5.92
N ARG A 189 -18.30 -7.56 6.03
CA ARG A 189 -17.22 -7.24 5.07
C ARG A 189 -16.14 -8.34 5.06
N PRO A 190 -15.91 -9.03 3.93
CA PRO A 190 -14.88 -10.06 3.78
C PRO A 190 -13.49 -9.65 4.27
N LEU A 191 -13.05 -8.41 3.97
CA LEU A 191 -11.74 -7.92 4.42
C LEU A 191 -11.67 -7.77 5.95
N TYR A 192 -12.76 -7.33 6.58
CA TYR A 192 -12.86 -7.24 8.04
C TYR A 192 -12.83 -8.62 8.69
N ARG A 193 -13.58 -9.58 8.12
CA ARG A 193 -13.59 -10.98 8.58
C ARG A 193 -12.21 -11.65 8.47
N LEU A 194 -11.47 -11.39 7.38
CA LEU A 194 -10.08 -11.86 7.25
C LEU A 194 -9.16 -11.25 8.30
N ALA A 195 -9.29 -9.95 8.56
CA ALA A 195 -8.48 -9.27 9.57
C ALA A 195 -8.83 -9.71 11.01
N SER A 196 -10.09 -10.05 11.29
CA SER A 196 -10.53 -10.48 12.62
C SER A 196 -10.17 -11.94 12.91
N ALA A 197 -10.24 -12.82 11.91
CA ALA A 197 -9.95 -14.25 12.04
C ALA A 197 -8.45 -14.59 12.16
N ALA A 198 -7.56 -13.65 11.86
CA ALA A 198 -6.14 -13.94 11.83
C ALA A 198 -5.48 -13.92 13.22
N PRO A 199 -4.52 -14.84 13.48
CA PRO A 199 -3.78 -14.86 14.74
C PRO A 199 -2.96 -13.58 14.95
N SER A 200 -3.12 -12.93 16.12
CA SER A 200 -2.46 -11.67 16.49
C SER A 200 -0.95 -11.76 16.73
N ALA A 201 -0.37 -12.97 16.73
CA ALA A 201 1.01 -13.20 17.15
C ALA A 201 2.06 -13.13 16.03
N LYS A 202 1.66 -13.05 14.75
CA LYS A 202 2.61 -13.00 13.61
C LYS A 202 2.62 -11.61 12.98
N LEU A 203 3.80 -10.97 12.96
CA LEU A 203 4.03 -9.65 12.37
C LEU A 203 3.61 -9.55 10.90
N ALA A 204 3.77 -10.63 10.14
CA ALA A 204 3.27 -10.75 8.78
C ALA A 204 2.89 -12.20 8.48
N GLN A 205 1.68 -12.41 7.97
CA GLN A 205 1.21 -13.68 7.47
C GLN A 205 0.85 -13.54 5.99
N ARG A 206 1.50 -14.35 5.16
CA ARG A 206 1.14 -14.50 3.76
C ARG A 206 0.13 -15.63 3.66
N PHE A 207 -1.04 -15.35 3.13
CA PHE A 207 -2.01 -16.39 2.79
C PHE A 207 -1.71 -16.83 1.36
N SER A 208 -1.44 -18.14 1.22
CA SER A 208 -1.37 -18.77 -0.10
C SER A 208 -2.74 -18.72 -0.75
N MET A 209 -2.74 -18.84 -2.08
CA MET A 209 -3.96 -18.92 -2.89
C MET A 209 -4.98 -19.94 -2.37
N GLU A 210 -4.52 -21.10 -1.90
CA GLU A 210 -5.39 -22.14 -1.31
C GLU A 210 -6.16 -21.65 -0.07
N ALA A 211 -5.51 -20.87 0.79
CA ALA A 211 -6.14 -20.34 1.99
C ALA A 211 -7.18 -19.27 1.64
N VAL A 212 -6.89 -18.44 0.63
CA VAL A 212 -7.85 -17.44 0.12
C VAL A 212 -9.04 -18.13 -0.55
N SER A 213 -8.80 -19.16 -1.36
CA SER A 213 -9.85 -19.94 -2.04
C SER A 213 -10.79 -20.60 -1.04
N ARG A 214 -10.24 -21.20 0.03
CA ARG A 214 -11.05 -21.77 1.12
C ARG A 214 -11.90 -20.71 1.82
N PHE A 215 -11.35 -19.52 2.06
CA PHE A 215 -12.10 -18.43 2.68
C PHE A 215 -13.23 -17.92 1.76
N VAL A 216 -12.97 -17.71 0.47
CA VAL A 216 -13.99 -17.27 -0.49
C VAL A 216 -15.11 -18.30 -0.61
N ALA A 217 -14.80 -19.60 -0.64
CA ALA A 217 -15.81 -20.66 -0.63
C ALA A 217 -16.74 -20.61 0.60
N THR A 218 -16.29 -20.08 1.73
CA THR A 218 -17.14 -19.88 2.92
C THR A 218 -18.00 -18.61 2.88
N LEU A 219 -17.81 -17.75 1.88
CA LEU A 219 -18.63 -16.55 1.66
C LEU A 219 -19.83 -16.80 0.76
N ASP A 220 -19.74 -17.81 -0.12
CA ASP A 220 -20.79 -18.17 -1.09
C ASP A 220 -21.78 -19.23 -0.57
N GLY A 221 -21.51 -19.83 0.60
CA GLY A 221 -22.40 -20.77 1.29
C GLY A 221 -23.22 -20.08 2.37
#